data_AF-A0ABD4Q960-F1
#
_entry.id   AF-A0ABD4Q960-F1
#
_cell.length_a   1.000
_cell.length_b   1.000
_cell.length_c   1.000
_cell.angle_alpha   90.00
_cell.angle_beta   90.00
_cell.angle_gamma   90.00
#
_symmetry.space_group_name_H-M   'P 1'
#
loop_
_entity.id
_entity.type
_entity.pdbx_description
1 polymer ?
#
loop_
_entity_poly.entity_id
_entity_poly.type
_entity_poly.pdbx_seq_one_letter_code
_entity_poly.pdbx_strand_id
1 'polypeptide(L)'
;AMLGLTSGLAGAKLPAPTEEQKAQADLAKAKAAWGDKVAAFQTCKAQDKAAASYQAGGKAAHTRPGAPCGEPGPFVAPVPAAPAAAPAAKG
;
A
#
# COMPACT_ATOMS: atom_id res chain seq x y z
N ALA A 1 -23.98 21.47 10.97
CA ALA A 1 -22.97 22.32 11.64
C ALA A 1 -21.91 21.42 12.24
N MET A 2 -20.75 21.26 11.59
CA MET A 2 -19.58 20.63 12.22
C MET A 2 -18.67 21.75 12.70
N LEU A 3 -18.43 21.74 14.02
CA LEU A 3 -17.58 22.70 14.72
C LEU A 3 -16.13 22.58 14.23
N GLY A 4 -15.51 23.74 14.05
CA GLY A 4 -14.19 23.90 13.48
C GLY A 4 -13.06 23.30 14.33
N LEU A 5 -12.07 22.78 13.61
CA LEU A 5 -10.74 22.53 14.15
C LEU A 5 -9.84 23.71 13.72
N THR A 6 -9.94 24.82 14.44
CA THR A 6 -8.91 25.87 14.40
C THR A 6 -7.68 25.35 15.15
N SER A 7 -6.83 24.58 14.46
CA SER A 7 -5.43 24.43 14.87
C SER A 7 -4.60 25.33 13.98
N GLY A 8 -4.01 26.34 14.60
CA GLY A 8 -3.29 27.42 13.96
C GLY A 8 -2.18 26.93 13.03
N LEU A 9 -1.91 27.77 12.04
CA LEU A 9 -0.72 27.73 11.20
C LEU A 9 0.54 27.82 12.09
N ALA A 10 1.01 26.69 12.62
CA ALA A 10 2.39 26.55 13.03
C ALA A 10 3.23 26.26 11.78
N GLY A 11 3.40 27.29 10.95
CA GLY A 11 4.54 27.38 10.03
C GLY A 11 5.83 27.62 10.82
N ALA A 12 6.09 26.81 11.85
CA ALA A 12 7.41 26.71 12.42
C ALA A 12 8.29 26.09 11.33
N LYS A 13 9.47 26.65 11.09
CA LYS A 13 10.50 26.01 10.27
C LYS A 13 10.77 24.63 10.90
N LEU A 14 10.07 23.59 10.46
CA LEU A 14 10.38 22.24 10.91
C LEU A 14 11.84 22.02 10.54
N PRO A 15 12.70 21.61 11.49
CA PRO A 15 14.03 21.15 11.12
C PRO A 15 13.83 20.12 10.00
N ALA A 16 14.61 20.25 8.93
CA ALA A 16 14.53 19.33 7.80
C ALA A 16 14.39 17.91 8.36
N PRO A 17 13.36 17.15 7.94
CA PRO A 17 13.09 15.83 8.51
C PRO A 17 14.41 15.09 8.53
N THR A 18 14.85 14.69 9.72
CA THR A 18 16.13 14.02 9.87
C THR A 18 16.12 12.81 8.95
N GLU A 19 17.26 12.42 8.39
CA GLU A 19 17.35 11.27 7.49
C GLU A 19 16.67 10.02 8.09
N GLU A 20 16.73 9.89 9.42
CA GLU A 20 16.00 8.91 10.24
C GLU A 20 14.47 8.96 10.07
N GLN A 21 13.86 10.15 10.10
CA GLN A 21 12.40 10.31 9.93
C GLN A 21 11.96 10.03 8.49
N LYS A 22 12.78 10.41 7.51
CA LYS A 22 12.51 10.12 6.10
C LYS A 22 12.56 8.60 5.86
N ALA A 23 13.59 7.93 6.38
CA ALA A 23 13.72 6.46 6.31
C ALA A 23 12.53 5.74 6.94
N GLN A 24 12.05 6.18 8.12
CA GLN A 24 10.86 5.60 8.75
C GLN A 24 9.59 5.82 7.92
N ALA A 25 9.42 7.01 7.33
CA ALA A 25 8.26 7.31 6.48
C ALA A 25 8.25 6.48 5.19
N ASP A 26 9.41 6.19 4.60
CA ASP A 26 9.50 5.34 3.41
C ASP A 26 9.32 3.85 3.75
N LEU A 27 9.79 3.40 4.92
CA LEU A 27 9.48 2.06 5.43
C LEU A 27 7.97 1.88 5.71
N ALA A 28 7.32 2.90 6.26
CA ALA A 28 5.88 2.87 6.52
C ALA A 28 5.07 2.80 5.20
N LYS A 29 5.43 3.60 4.19
CA LYS A 29 4.83 3.51 2.84
C LYS A 29 5.05 2.13 2.22
N ALA A 30 6.25 1.57 2.35
CA ALA A 30 6.55 0.24 1.82
C ALA A 30 5.73 -0.85 2.49
N LYS A 31 5.60 -0.81 3.83
CA LYS A 31 4.73 -1.73 4.58
C LYS A 31 3.26 -1.58 4.20
N ALA A 32 2.77 -0.36 4.01
CA ALA A 32 1.41 -0.11 3.55
C ALA A 32 1.18 -0.72 2.17
N ALA A 33 2.04 -0.41 1.20
CA ALA A 33 1.94 -0.96 -0.16
C ALA A 33 2.02 -2.49 -0.18
N TRP A 34 2.80 -3.11 0.71
CA TRP A 34 2.82 -4.56 0.85
C TRP A 34 1.54 -5.09 1.50
N GLY A 35 1.03 -4.43 2.54
CA GLY A 35 -0.25 -4.73 3.15
C GLY A 35 -1.41 -4.69 2.15
N ASP A 36 -1.41 -3.72 1.24
CA ASP A 36 -2.41 -3.62 0.16
C ASP A 36 -2.35 -4.84 -0.78
N LYS A 37 -1.14 -5.30 -1.12
CA LYS A 37 -0.97 -6.54 -1.93
C LYS A 37 -1.50 -7.77 -1.18
N VAL A 38 -1.25 -7.86 0.12
CA VAL A 38 -1.80 -8.94 0.96
C VAL A 38 -3.33 -8.88 1.02
N ALA A 39 -3.90 -7.69 1.21
CA ALA A 39 -5.35 -7.52 1.24
C ALA A 39 -6.00 -7.91 -0.10
N ALA A 40 -5.38 -7.54 -1.21
CA ALA A 40 -5.82 -7.95 -2.55
C ALA A 40 -5.77 -9.48 -2.72
N PHE A 41 -4.70 -10.13 -2.25
CA PHE A 41 -4.58 -11.59 -2.28
C PHE A 41 -5.68 -12.27 -1.46
N GLN A 42 -5.93 -11.81 -0.24
CA GLN A 42 -6.99 -12.37 0.62
C GLN A 42 -8.38 -12.16 0.02
N THR A 43 -8.61 -11.02 -0.62
CA THR A 43 -9.85 -10.73 -1.35
C THR A 43 -10.04 -11.70 -2.51
N CYS A 44 -8.99 -11.95 -3.29
CA CYS A 44 -9.02 -12.93 -4.36
C CYS A 44 -9.36 -14.34 -3.85
N LYS A 45 -8.73 -14.78 -2.75
CA LYS A 45 -9.07 -16.10 -2.16
C LYS A 45 -10.52 -16.19 -1.69
N ALA A 46 -11.07 -15.10 -1.16
CA ALA A 46 -12.47 -15.04 -0.75
C ALA A 46 -13.41 -15.15 -1.96
N GLN A 47 -13.07 -14.51 -3.08
CA GLN A 47 -13.82 -14.64 -4.34
C GLN A 47 -13.77 -16.06 -4.89
N ASP A 48 -12.60 -16.71 -4.88
CA ASP A 48 -12.45 -18.10 -5.30
C ASP A 48 -13.31 -19.05 -4.44
N LYS A 49 -13.33 -18.83 -3.12
CA LYS A 49 -14.19 -19.62 -2.21
C LYS A 49 -15.68 -19.42 -2.52
N ALA A 50 -16.10 -18.20 -2.82
CA ALA A 50 -17.48 -17.91 -3.21
C ALA A 50 -17.84 -18.59 -4.54
N ALA A 51 -16.96 -18.49 -5.53
CA ALA A 51 -17.13 -19.17 -6.81
C ALA A 51 -17.20 -20.69 -6.64
N ALA A 52 -16.32 -21.28 -5.84
CA ALA A 52 -16.34 -22.72 -5.54
C ALA A 52 -17.63 -23.16 -4.85
N SER A 53 -18.14 -22.36 -3.91
CA SER A 53 -19.42 -22.64 -3.22
C SER A 53 -20.61 -22.58 -4.19
N TYR A 54 -20.59 -21.61 -5.12
CA TYR A 54 -21.60 -21.49 -6.16
C TYR A 54 -21.57 -22.66 -7.16
N GLN A 55 -20.36 -23.08 -7.57
CA GLN A 55 -20.13 -24.24 -8.42
C GLN A 55 -20.65 -25.53 -7.77
N ALA A 56 -20.35 -25.72 -6.47
CA ALA A 56 -20.82 -26.87 -5.69
C ALA A 56 -22.35 -26.95 -5.58
N GLY A 57 -23.05 -25.81 -5.65
CA GLY A 57 -24.52 -25.72 -5.74
C GLY A 57 -25.12 -26.14 -7.09
N GLY A 58 -24.33 -26.79 -7.96
CA GLY A 58 -24.79 -27.29 -9.27
C GLY A 58 -24.97 -26.20 -10.33
N LYS A 59 -24.38 -25.02 -10.14
CA LYS A 59 -24.38 -23.92 -11.12
C LYS A 59 -23.04 -23.79 -11.84
N ALA A 60 -22.30 -24.89 -11.88
CA ALA A 60 -20.94 -24.94 -12.39
C ALA A 60 -20.80 -24.48 -13.85
N ALA A 61 -21.77 -24.86 -14.68
CA ALA A 61 -21.85 -24.49 -16.09
C ALA A 61 -21.92 -22.97 -16.36
N HIS A 62 -22.26 -22.15 -15.35
CA HIS A 62 -22.40 -20.70 -15.49
C HIS A 62 -21.19 -19.92 -14.99
N THR A 63 -20.11 -20.61 -14.66
CA THR A 63 -19.06 -20.01 -13.83
C THR A 63 -17.69 -20.41 -14.36
N ARG A 64 -16.92 -19.39 -14.76
CA ARG A 64 -15.63 -19.55 -15.45
C ARG A 64 -14.50 -19.62 -14.42
N PRO A 65 -13.48 -20.47 -14.60
CA PRO A 65 -12.32 -20.47 -13.72
C PRO A 65 -11.67 -19.08 -13.67
N GLY A 66 -11.45 -18.57 -12.45
CA GLY A 66 -10.72 -17.33 -12.20
C GLY A 66 -9.22 -17.49 -12.47
N ALA A 67 -8.52 -16.36 -12.58
CA ALA A 67 -7.06 -16.37 -12.58
C ALA A 67 -6.56 -16.72 -11.17
N PRO A 68 -5.44 -17.46 -11.03
CA PRO A 68 -4.88 -17.77 -9.72
C PRO A 68 -4.50 -16.49 -8.97
N CYS A 69 -4.82 -16.45 -7.67
CA CYS A 69 -4.44 -15.33 -6.82
C CYS A 69 -2.92 -15.21 -6.72
N GLY A 70 -2.36 -14.09 -7.15
CA GLY A 70 -0.92 -13.83 -7.07
C GLY A 70 -0.49 -13.60 -5.62
N GLU A 71 0.38 -14.47 -5.10
CA GLU A 71 0.91 -14.31 -3.74
C GLU A 71 1.81 -13.07 -3.65
N PRO A 72 1.62 -12.21 -2.64
CA PRO A 72 2.33 -10.94 -2.52
C PRO A 72 3.83 -11.08 -2.20
N GLY A 73 4.30 -12.31 -1.98
CA GLY A 73 5.69 -12.62 -1.62
C GLY A 73 6.10 -12.06 -0.23
N PRO A 74 7.28 -12.45 0.27
CA PRO A 74 7.80 -11.88 1.51
C PRO A 74 8.04 -10.37 1.37
N PHE A 75 7.79 -9.62 2.44
CA PHE A 75 8.13 -8.19 2.47
C PHE A 75 9.64 -8.00 2.42
N VAL A 76 10.13 -7.28 1.42
CA VAL A 76 11.52 -6.84 1.33
C VAL A 76 11.54 -5.34 1.63
N ALA A 77 12.21 -4.95 2.71
CA ALA A 77 12.37 -3.55 3.04
C ALA A 77 13.16 -2.84 1.92
N PRO A 78 12.63 -1.76 1.33
CA PRO A 78 13.37 -1.04 0.32
C PRO A 78 14.62 -0.42 0.98
N VAL A 79 15.78 -0.71 0.40
CA VAL A 79 17.02 0.01 0.74
C VAL A 79 16.81 1.46 0.33
N PRO A 80 17.02 2.44 1.23
CA PRO A 80 16.90 3.84 0.87
C PRO A 80 17.84 4.14 -0.30
N ALA A 81 17.26 4.55 -1.42
CA ALA A 81 18.04 5.03 -2.55
C ALA A 81 18.81 6.27 -2.09
N ALA A 82 20.14 6.27 -2.29
CA ALA A 82 20.95 7.45 -2.04
C ALA A 82 20.32 8.66 -2.74
N PRO A 83 20.18 9.82 -2.07
CA PRO A 83 19.56 10.97 -2.68
C PRO A 83 20.34 11.31 -3.95
N ALA A 84 19.69 11.22 -5.10
CA ALA A 84 20.23 11.73 -6.34
C ALA A 84 20.54 13.22 -6.11
N ALA A 85 21.82 13.59 -6.22
CA ALA A 85 22.26 14.96 -6.09
C ALA A 85 21.37 15.85 -6.97
N ALA A 86 20.61 16.74 -6.32
CA ALA A 86 19.80 17.72 -7.03
C ALA A 86 20.73 18.51 -7.97
N PRO A 87 20.35 18.72 -9.25
CA PRO A 87 21.18 19.51 -10.14
C PRO A 87 21.32 20.92 -9.56
N ALA A 88 22.57 21.35 -9.38
CA ALA A 88 22.91 22.67 -8.89
C ALA A 88 22.21 23.74 -9.74
N ALA A 89 21.44 24.61 -9.09
CA ALA A 89 20.88 25.80 -9.70
C ALA A 89 22.02 26.67 -10.26
N LYS A 90 22.00 26.92 -11.56
CA LYS A 90 22.89 27.88 -12.21
C LYS A 90 22.31 29.28 -12.05
N GLY A 91 23.14 30.17 -11.48
CA GLY A 91 23.35 31.58 -11.85
C GLY A 91 22.15 32.50 -11.89
#